data_AF-A0A075E5H7-F1
#
_entry.id   AF-A0A075E5H7-F1
#
_cell.length_a   1.000
_cell.length_b   1.000
_cell.length_c   1.000
_cell.angle_alpha   90.00
_cell.angle_beta   90.00
_cell.angle_gamma   90.00
#
_symmetry.space_group_name_H-M   'P 1'
#
loop_
_entity.id
_entity.type
_entity.pdbx_description
1 polymer ?
#
loop_
_entity_poly.entity_id
_entity_poly.type
_entity_poly.pdbx_seq_one_letter_code
_entity_poly.pdbx_strand_id
1 'polypeptide(L)'
;PYRGSWLDFEFDPKDSLFVRIDRRRKLPASIILRALGYTTEQILDMFFEKIKFEVQGKSLVMELVPDRLRGETASFDIEANGKVYVEQGRRITARHIRQLTKDNVDHIEVPVEYIVGKISARDYVNQETGELIAAANQELSLETLALLSQSGYKSLEVLFTNDLDFGPYMSDTLRIDNSTDRLSALVEIYRMMRPGEPPTREAAEQLFESLFFSEERYDLSAVGRMKFNSSLGREETTGPGTLDHDDIIEVMRRLIDIRNGKGEVDDIDHLGNRRIRSVGEMAENQFRVGLVRVERAVKERLSLGDLDAVMPQDLINAKPISAAVKEFFGSSQLSQFMDQNNPLSEVTHKRRISALGPGGLTRERAGFEVRDVHATHYGRLCPIETPEGPNIGLINSLSVFAQCNPYGFLETPYRKVVDGKVTEDIDYLSAIEEGQYVIAQANAALNEDGSFADELITARQKGESGLHPRDHVQYMDVATNQVVSVAASLIPFLEHDDANRALMGANM
;
A
#
# COMPACT_ATOMS: atom_id res chain seq x y z
N PRO A 1 1.03 -1.12 -10.64
CA PRO A 1 2.04 -2.10 -11.12
C PRO A 1 3.12 -1.40 -11.97
N TYR A 2 4.24 -2.08 -12.26
CA TYR A 2 5.22 -1.60 -13.23
C TYR A 2 4.63 -1.60 -14.66
N ARG A 3 3.84 -2.64 -14.97
CA ARG A 3 3.07 -2.78 -16.19
C ARG A 3 1.75 -3.49 -15.89
N GLY A 4 0.65 -3.06 -16.51
CA GLY A 4 -0.68 -3.64 -16.32
C GLY A 4 -1.68 -2.62 -15.77
N SER A 5 -2.90 -3.09 -15.53
CA SER A 5 -4.00 -2.25 -15.06
C SER A 5 -3.82 -1.81 -13.60
N TRP A 6 -4.34 -0.64 -13.27
CA TRP A 6 -4.38 -0.14 -11.89
C TRP A 6 -5.60 -0.72 -11.17
N LEU A 7 -5.42 -1.04 -9.90
CA LEU A 7 -6.47 -1.56 -9.02
C LEU A 7 -6.52 -0.65 -7.79
N ASP A 8 -7.57 0.18 -7.72
CA ASP A 8 -7.72 1.18 -6.67
C ASP A 8 -8.88 0.77 -5.76
N PHE A 9 -8.64 0.71 -4.45
CA PHE A 9 -9.68 0.52 -3.44
C PHE A 9 -9.91 1.83 -2.68
N GLU A 10 -11.18 2.21 -2.50
CA GLU A 10 -11.54 3.45 -1.83
C GLU A 10 -12.82 3.30 -1.02
N PHE A 11 -12.88 3.96 0.14
CA PHE A 11 -14.10 4.13 0.90
C PHE A 11 -14.97 5.23 0.32
N ASP A 12 -16.29 5.05 0.39
CA ASP A 12 -17.24 6.13 0.17
C ASP A 12 -17.61 6.84 1.49
N PRO A 13 -18.37 7.95 1.45
CA PRO A 13 -18.79 8.65 2.65
C PRO A 13 -19.73 7.86 3.58
N LYS A 14 -20.23 6.69 3.16
CA LYS A 14 -21.06 5.78 3.95
C LYS A 14 -20.26 4.57 4.44
N ASP A 15 -18.93 4.65 4.39
CA ASP A 15 -18.02 3.59 4.81
C ASP A 15 -18.19 2.24 4.08
N SER A 16 -18.73 2.28 2.87
CA SER A 16 -18.74 1.13 1.95
C SER A 16 -17.47 1.13 1.10
N LEU A 17 -16.92 -0.07 0.89
CA LEU A 17 -15.67 -0.27 0.16
C LEU A 17 -15.93 -0.48 -1.32
N PHE A 18 -15.31 0.35 -2.16
CA PHE A 18 -15.42 0.29 -3.61
C PHE A 18 -14.07 -0.02 -4.24
N VAL A 19 -14.12 -0.54 -5.46
CA VAL A 19 -12.98 -0.80 -6.31
C VAL A 19 -13.13 -0.08 -7.65
N ARG A 20 -12.00 0.37 -8.20
CA ARG A 20 -11.88 0.87 -9.58
C ARG A 20 -10.73 0.18 -10.27
N ILE A 21 -10.95 -0.20 -11.53
CA ILE A 21 -9.90 -0.68 -12.42
C ILE A 21 -9.59 0.43 -13.41
N ASP A 22 -8.33 0.81 -13.54
CA ASP A 22 -7.87 1.89 -14.44
C ASP A 22 -8.65 3.20 -14.29
N ARG A 23 -9.00 3.58 -13.04
CA ARG A 23 -9.78 4.78 -12.69
C ARG A 23 -11.16 4.88 -13.37
N ARG A 24 -11.73 3.74 -13.77
CA ARG A 24 -13.07 3.67 -14.37
C ARG A 24 -14.18 3.79 -13.31
N ARG A 25 -15.40 3.41 -13.69
CA ARG A 25 -16.60 3.42 -12.85
C ARG A 25 -16.37 2.58 -11.58
N LYS A 26 -16.82 3.10 -10.43
CA LYS A 26 -16.80 2.39 -9.15
C LYS A 26 -17.66 1.13 -9.21
N LEU A 27 -17.17 0.06 -8.61
CA LEU A 27 -17.90 -1.18 -8.34
C LEU A 27 -17.76 -1.52 -6.84
N PRO A 28 -18.74 -2.15 -6.19
CA PRO A 28 -18.56 -2.68 -4.84
C PRO A 28 -17.35 -3.62 -4.78
N ALA A 29 -16.50 -3.49 -3.77
CA ALA A 29 -15.26 -4.25 -3.70
C ALA A 29 -15.48 -5.77 -3.59
N SER A 30 -16.63 -6.19 -3.05
CA SER A 30 -17.04 -7.60 -3.00
C SER A 30 -17.17 -8.26 -4.38
N ILE A 31 -17.41 -7.49 -5.45
CA ILE A 31 -17.46 -8.01 -6.83
C ILE A 31 -16.13 -8.66 -7.22
N ILE A 32 -15.00 -8.08 -6.80
CA ILE A 32 -13.69 -8.68 -7.09
C ILE A 32 -13.54 -10.01 -6.36
N LEU A 33 -13.92 -10.09 -5.09
CA LEU A 33 -13.86 -11.33 -4.32
C LEU A 33 -14.75 -12.43 -4.91
N ARG A 34 -15.95 -12.08 -5.37
CA ARG A 34 -16.82 -13.02 -6.09
C ARG A 34 -16.21 -13.46 -7.43
N ALA A 35 -15.56 -12.56 -8.17
CA ALA A 35 -14.86 -12.89 -9.41
C ALA A 35 -13.67 -13.85 -9.19
N LEU A 36 -12.99 -13.73 -8.04
CA LEU A 36 -11.97 -14.69 -7.57
C LEU A 36 -12.56 -16.05 -7.17
N GLY A 37 -13.89 -16.14 -7.04
CA GLY A 37 -14.62 -17.38 -6.74
C GLY A 37 -15.05 -17.54 -5.29
N TYR A 38 -14.95 -16.49 -4.46
CA TYR A 38 -15.37 -16.58 -3.06
C TYR A 38 -16.88 -16.38 -2.90
N THR A 39 -17.48 -17.21 -2.05
CA THR A 39 -18.89 -17.08 -1.65
C THR A 39 -19.05 -16.01 -0.57
N THR A 40 -20.30 -15.60 -0.30
CA THR A 40 -20.57 -14.61 0.75
C THR A 40 -20.07 -15.06 2.12
N GLU A 41 -20.24 -16.32 2.49
CA GLU A 41 -19.70 -16.85 3.76
C GLU A 41 -18.18 -16.74 3.82
N GLN A 42 -17.48 -17.15 2.76
CA GLN A 42 -16.02 -17.06 2.71
C GLN A 42 -15.54 -15.60 2.79
N ILE A 43 -16.24 -14.67 2.14
CA ILE A 43 -15.94 -13.25 2.23
C ILE A 43 -16.12 -12.76 3.67
N LEU A 44 -17.21 -13.12 4.34
CA LEU A 44 -17.43 -12.72 5.73
C LEU A 44 -16.36 -13.28 6.65
N ASP A 45 -15.97 -14.55 6.46
CA ASP A 45 -14.93 -15.24 7.21
C ASP A 45 -13.55 -14.60 7.06
N MET A 46 -13.29 -13.92 5.93
CA MET A 46 -12.01 -13.24 5.68
C MET A 46 -11.84 -11.93 6.44
N PHE A 47 -12.93 -11.21 6.72
CA PHE A 47 -12.90 -9.83 7.23
C PHE A 47 -13.54 -9.66 8.60
N PHE A 48 -14.33 -10.63 9.06
CA PHE A 48 -15.01 -10.56 10.35
C PHE A 48 -14.64 -11.73 11.25
N GLU A 49 -14.44 -11.42 12.52
CA GLU A 49 -14.54 -12.42 13.56
C GLU A 49 -16.01 -12.77 13.80
N LYS A 50 -16.26 -14.01 14.26
CA LYS A 50 -17.61 -14.47 14.56
C LYS A 50 -17.86 -14.46 16.07
N ILE A 51 -19.10 -14.18 16.45
CA ILE A 51 -19.63 -14.45 17.78
C ILE A 51 -20.57 -15.63 17.68
N LYS A 52 -20.30 -16.66 18.47
CA LYS A 52 -21.13 -17.85 18.55
C LYS A 52 -22.16 -17.69 19.67
N PHE A 53 -23.39 -18.03 19.36
CA PHE A 53 -24.50 -18.11 20.29
C PHE A 53 -25.00 -19.55 20.32
N GLU A 54 -25.20 -20.10 21.51
CA GLU A 54 -25.71 -21.44 21.73
C GLU A 54 -27.01 -21.41 22.50
N VAL A 55 -27.98 -22.22 22.07
CA VAL A 55 -29.27 -22.35 22.74
C VAL A 55 -29.17 -23.50 23.75
N GLN A 56 -29.19 -23.16 25.04
CA GLN A 56 -29.15 -24.13 26.14
C GLN A 56 -30.50 -24.15 26.89
N GLY A 57 -31.37 -25.08 26.48
CA GLY A 57 -32.70 -25.21 27.08
C GLY A 57 -33.60 -24.02 26.76
N LYS A 58 -33.77 -23.10 27.72
CA LYS A 58 -34.53 -21.84 27.55
C LYS A 58 -33.63 -20.60 27.57
N SER A 59 -32.36 -20.74 27.92
CA SER A 59 -31.40 -19.64 27.91
C SER A 59 -30.57 -19.67 26.63
N LEU A 60 -30.07 -18.50 26.27
CA LEU A 60 -29.22 -18.25 25.13
C LEU A 60 -27.86 -17.84 25.68
N VAL A 61 -26.83 -18.58 25.30
CA VAL A 61 -25.47 -18.42 25.81
C VAL A 61 -24.61 -17.85 24.69
N MET A 62 -23.90 -16.76 24.94
CA MET A 62 -22.95 -16.16 24.01
C MET A 62 -21.52 -16.54 24.40
N GLU A 63 -20.72 -16.97 23.44
CA GLU A 63 -19.27 -17.09 23.59
C GLU A 63 -18.66 -15.68 23.70
N LEU A 64 -18.03 -15.41 24.84
CA LEU A 64 -17.51 -14.10 25.20
C LEU A 64 -15.99 -14.07 25.10
N VAL A 65 -15.49 -13.14 24.28
CA VAL A 65 -14.12 -12.67 24.35
C VAL A 65 -14.12 -11.35 25.11
N PRO A 66 -13.61 -11.27 26.37
CA PRO A 66 -13.77 -10.09 27.21
C PRO A 66 -13.28 -8.77 26.60
N ASP A 67 -12.23 -8.81 25.77
CA ASP A 67 -11.70 -7.62 25.10
C ASP A 67 -12.66 -7.02 24.06
N ARG A 68 -13.60 -7.80 23.51
CA ARG A 68 -14.57 -7.32 22.51
C ARG A 68 -15.58 -6.34 23.10
N LEU A 69 -15.84 -6.41 24.41
CA LEU A 69 -16.75 -5.51 25.12
C LEU A 69 -16.14 -4.12 25.40
N ARG A 70 -14.91 -3.87 24.95
CA ARG A 70 -14.20 -2.63 25.26
C ARG A 70 -14.92 -1.42 24.71
N GLY A 71 -15.19 -0.47 25.61
CA GLY A 71 -15.77 0.82 25.26
C GLY A 71 -17.29 0.81 25.07
N GLU A 72 -17.91 -0.36 25.01
CA GLU A 72 -19.36 -0.54 24.89
C GLU A 72 -20.10 -0.23 26.20
N THR A 73 -21.40 0.05 26.07
CA THR A 73 -22.32 0.19 27.21
C THR A 73 -23.14 -1.08 27.34
N ALA A 74 -23.18 -1.66 28.54
CA ALA A 74 -23.90 -2.91 28.78
C ALA A 74 -25.40 -2.73 28.54
N SER A 75 -25.96 -3.48 27.59
CA SER A 75 -27.40 -3.47 27.27
C SER A 75 -28.24 -4.31 28.23
N PHE A 76 -27.60 -5.22 28.97
CA PHE A 76 -28.18 -6.08 30.02
C PHE A 76 -27.13 -6.30 31.14
N ASP A 77 -27.55 -6.91 32.25
CA ASP A 77 -26.64 -7.26 33.34
C ASP A 77 -25.67 -8.37 32.88
N ILE A 78 -24.36 -8.07 32.88
CA ILE A 78 -23.33 -9.05 32.52
C ILE A 78 -23.01 -9.86 33.77
N GLU A 79 -23.64 -11.02 33.89
CA GLU A 79 -23.41 -11.98 34.95
C GLU A 79 -22.81 -13.29 34.44
N ALA A 80 -21.93 -13.88 35.25
CA ALA A 80 -21.43 -15.24 35.02
C ALA A 80 -21.15 -15.91 36.37
N ASN A 81 -21.41 -17.22 36.47
CA ASN A 81 -21.18 -18.01 37.68
C ASN A 81 -21.83 -17.41 38.96
N GLY A 82 -23.01 -16.78 38.83
CA GLY A 82 -23.74 -16.17 39.95
C GLY A 82 -23.13 -14.85 40.47
N LYS A 83 -22.19 -14.25 39.73
CA LYS A 83 -21.57 -12.96 40.03
C LYS A 83 -21.87 -11.98 38.90
N VAL A 84 -22.42 -10.82 39.26
CA VAL A 84 -22.61 -9.69 38.34
C VAL A 84 -21.29 -8.92 38.19
N TYR A 85 -20.78 -8.83 36.96
CA TYR A 85 -19.56 -8.08 36.64
C TYR A 85 -19.87 -6.63 36.26
N VAL A 86 -20.94 -6.42 35.49
CA VAL A 86 -21.37 -5.10 35.01
C VAL A 86 -22.89 -5.02 35.05
N GLU A 87 -23.41 -3.98 35.70
CA GLU A 87 -24.85 -3.67 35.70
C GLU A 87 -25.27 -3.02 34.36
N GLN A 88 -26.51 -3.26 33.95
CA GLN A 88 -27.12 -2.67 32.78
C GLN A 88 -26.98 -1.13 32.75
N GLY A 89 -26.68 -0.59 31.57
CA GLY A 89 -26.51 0.84 31.34
C GLY A 89 -25.16 1.41 31.78
N ARG A 90 -24.29 0.61 32.42
CA ARG A 90 -22.92 1.05 32.74
C ARG A 90 -21.97 0.80 31.58
N ARG A 91 -21.03 1.72 31.39
CA ARG A 91 -19.95 1.58 30.42
C ARG A 91 -18.94 0.54 30.89
N ILE A 92 -18.53 -0.33 29.99
CA ILE A 92 -17.58 -1.41 30.28
C ILE A 92 -16.18 -0.81 30.30
N THR A 93 -15.51 -0.93 31.45
CA THR A 93 -14.19 -0.35 31.69
C THR A 93 -13.11 -1.43 31.65
N ALA A 94 -11.84 -1.01 31.51
CA ALA A 94 -10.69 -1.92 31.59
C ALA A 94 -10.65 -2.74 32.89
N ARG A 95 -11.24 -2.24 33.98
CA ARG A 95 -11.37 -2.98 35.24
C ARG A 95 -12.31 -4.17 35.10
N HIS A 96 -13.46 -4.00 34.46
CA HIS A 96 -14.44 -5.07 34.27
C HIS A 96 -13.87 -6.16 33.35
N ILE A 97 -13.20 -5.76 32.26
CA ILE A 97 -12.52 -6.68 31.34
C ILE A 97 -11.48 -7.52 32.10
N ARG A 98 -10.60 -6.89 32.88
CA ARG A 98 -9.61 -7.62 33.70
C ARG A 98 -10.24 -8.59 34.69
N GLN A 99 -11.42 -8.28 35.24
CA GLN A 99 -12.13 -9.18 36.16
C GLN A 99 -12.70 -10.38 35.40
N LEU A 100 -13.33 -10.17 34.25
CA LEU A 100 -13.85 -11.23 33.38
C LEU A 100 -12.72 -12.16 32.91
N THR A 101 -11.59 -11.61 32.47
CA THR A 101 -10.41 -12.38 32.07
C THR A 101 -9.81 -13.15 33.25
N LYS A 102 -9.72 -12.53 34.44
CA LYS A 102 -9.18 -13.21 35.63
C LYS A 102 -10.04 -14.38 36.08
N ASP A 103 -11.35 -14.23 35.97
CA ASP A 103 -12.32 -15.24 36.38
C ASP A 103 -12.63 -16.25 35.24
N ASN A 104 -11.90 -16.19 34.11
CA ASN A 104 -12.03 -17.04 32.91
C ASN A 104 -13.47 -17.20 32.42
N VAL A 105 -14.16 -16.06 32.27
CA VAL A 105 -15.53 -16.03 31.77
C VAL A 105 -15.53 -16.06 30.25
N ASP A 106 -15.75 -17.25 29.70
CA ASP A 106 -15.78 -17.50 28.25
C ASP A 106 -17.21 -17.57 27.69
N HIS A 107 -18.22 -17.65 28.57
CA HIS A 107 -19.63 -17.78 28.21
C HIS A 107 -20.49 -16.90 29.12
N ILE A 108 -21.48 -16.21 28.55
CA ILE A 108 -22.47 -15.43 29.30
C ILE A 108 -23.89 -15.70 28.80
N GLU A 109 -24.86 -15.66 29.69
CA GLU A 109 -26.27 -15.69 29.29
C GLU A 109 -26.69 -14.32 28.79
N VAL A 110 -27.40 -14.29 27.66
CA VAL A 110 -27.81 -13.04 27.00
C VAL A 110 -29.31 -13.09 26.64
N PRO A 111 -30.02 -11.95 26.68
CA PRO A 111 -31.41 -11.91 26.27
C PRO A 111 -31.54 -12.09 24.75
N VAL A 112 -32.65 -12.67 24.30
CA VAL A 112 -32.94 -12.86 22.85
C VAL A 112 -32.95 -11.51 22.10
N GLU A 113 -33.37 -10.45 22.78
CA GLU A 113 -33.37 -9.07 22.28
C GLU A 113 -31.97 -8.58 21.88
N TYR A 114 -30.90 -9.12 22.46
CA TYR A 114 -29.53 -8.74 22.12
C TYR A 114 -29.07 -9.24 20.74
N ILE A 115 -29.63 -10.36 20.25
CA ILE A 115 -29.33 -10.86 18.90
C ILE A 115 -30.09 -10.06 17.84
N VAL A 116 -31.23 -9.46 18.18
CA VAL A 116 -32.03 -8.70 17.21
C VAL A 116 -31.20 -7.53 16.66
N GLY A 117 -31.10 -7.45 15.33
CA GLY A 117 -30.27 -6.45 14.65
C GLY A 117 -28.81 -6.89 14.43
N LYS A 118 -28.36 -8.01 15.00
CA LYS A 118 -27.07 -8.62 14.65
C LYS A 118 -27.16 -9.28 13.27
N ILE A 119 -26.00 -9.44 12.62
CA ILE A 119 -25.91 -9.89 11.23
C ILE A 119 -25.45 -11.34 11.20
N SER A 120 -26.15 -12.20 10.46
CA SER A 120 -25.80 -13.61 10.28
C SER A 120 -24.46 -13.78 9.55
N ALA A 121 -23.62 -14.69 10.04
CA ALA A 121 -22.32 -14.99 9.41
C ALA A 121 -22.42 -16.02 8.27
N ARG A 122 -23.47 -16.85 8.24
CA ARG A 122 -23.64 -17.96 7.28
C ARG A 122 -25.09 -18.16 6.88
N ASP A 123 -25.29 -18.95 5.83
CA ASP A 123 -26.60 -19.41 5.40
C ASP A 123 -27.15 -20.47 6.39
N TYR A 124 -28.41 -20.32 6.77
CA TYR A 124 -29.14 -21.29 7.58
C TYR A 124 -30.31 -21.83 6.78
N VAL A 125 -30.30 -23.14 6.54
CA VAL A 125 -31.36 -23.85 5.79
C VAL A 125 -32.15 -24.77 6.70
N ASN A 126 -33.45 -24.87 6.49
CA ASN A 126 -34.25 -25.88 7.16
C ASN A 126 -33.93 -27.25 6.54
N GLN A 127 -33.40 -28.17 7.34
CA GLN A 127 -33.00 -29.51 6.87
C GLN A 127 -34.20 -30.37 6.43
N GLU A 128 -35.41 -30.07 6.90
CA GLU A 128 -36.62 -30.83 6.56
C GLU A 128 -37.26 -30.35 5.25
N THR A 129 -37.29 -29.04 5.01
CA THR A 129 -37.94 -28.44 3.82
C THR A 129 -36.95 -28.06 2.72
N GLY A 130 -35.67 -27.89 3.06
CA GLY A 130 -34.64 -27.35 2.16
C GLY A 130 -34.74 -25.84 1.94
N GLU A 131 -35.63 -25.13 2.63
CA GLU A 131 -35.81 -23.69 2.48
C GLU A 131 -34.77 -22.90 3.28
N LEU A 132 -34.31 -21.78 2.72
CA LEU A 132 -33.38 -20.85 3.39
C LEU A 132 -34.13 -20.03 4.45
N ILE A 133 -33.71 -20.16 5.71
CA ILE A 133 -34.27 -19.46 6.87
C ILE A 133 -33.64 -18.06 7.01
N ALA A 134 -32.30 -18.00 6.92
CA ALA A 134 -31.54 -16.76 6.96
C ALA A 134 -30.35 -16.89 6.01
N ALA A 135 -30.16 -15.92 5.12
CA ALA A 135 -28.97 -15.83 4.27
C ALA A 135 -27.78 -15.29 5.08
N ALA A 136 -26.56 -15.52 4.62
CA ALA A 136 -25.36 -14.86 5.10
C ALA A 136 -25.45 -13.34 4.85
N ASN A 137 -24.94 -12.55 5.78
CA ASN A 137 -25.03 -11.08 5.77
C ASN A 137 -26.45 -10.51 5.95
N GLN A 138 -27.39 -11.30 6.45
CA GLN A 138 -28.76 -10.87 6.72
C GLN A 138 -28.90 -10.41 8.18
N GLU A 139 -29.68 -9.35 8.39
CA GLU A 139 -30.03 -8.91 9.74
C GLU A 139 -31.05 -9.85 10.39
N LEU A 140 -30.80 -10.22 11.64
CA LEU A 140 -31.62 -11.18 12.38
C LEU A 140 -32.81 -10.48 13.05
N SER A 141 -34.01 -10.96 12.73
CA SER A 141 -35.28 -10.58 13.35
C SER A 141 -35.76 -11.64 14.34
N LEU A 142 -36.69 -11.27 15.22
CA LEU A 142 -37.36 -12.23 16.13
C LEU A 142 -38.02 -13.39 15.36
N GLU A 143 -38.55 -13.13 14.17
CA GLU A 143 -39.16 -14.14 13.31
C GLU A 143 -38.12 -15.14 12.81
N THR A 144 -36.97 -14.67 12.31
CA THR A 144 -35.87 -15.55 11.87
C THR A 144 -35.32 -16.39 13.01
N LEU A 145 -35.19 -15.82 14.22
CA LEU A 145 -34.73 -16.56 15.40
C LEU A 145 -35.72 -17.65 15.83
N ALA A 146 -37.03 -17.38 15.75
CA ALA A 146 -38.07 -18.37 16.03
C ALA A 146 -38.02 -19.53 15.02
N LEU A 147 -37.86 -19.23 13.72
CA LEU A 147 -37.73 -20.25 12.67
C LEU A 147 -36.46 -21.10 12.86
N LEU A 148 -35.32 -20.48 13.15
CA LEU A 148 -34.07 -21.20 13.44
C LEU A 148 -34.21 -22.15 14.62
N SER A 149 -34.86 -21.70 15.70
CA SER A 149 -35.13 -22.52 16.87
C SER A 149 -36.08 -23.68 16.55
N GLN A 150 -37.12 -23.46 15.73
CA GLN A 150 -38.06 -24.50 15.31
C GLN A 150 -37.41 -25.55 14.40
N SER A 151 -36.49 -25.13 13.53
CA SER A 151 -35.70 -26.01 12.67
C SER A 151 -34.59 -26.77 13.41
N GLY A 152 -34.48 -26.61 14.73
CA GLY A 152 -33.58 -27.40 15.58
C GLY A 152 -32.12 -26.91 15.60
N TYR A 153 -31.83 -25.70 15.13
CA TYR A 153 -30.49 -25.12 15.26
C TYR A 153 -30.17 -24.84 16.72
N LYS A 154 -29.07 -25.42 17.21
CA LYS A 154 -28.58 -25.23 18.58
C LYS A 154 -27.51 -24.15 18.68
N SER A 155 -26.93 -23.74 17.56
CA SER A 155 -25.87 -22.74 17.51
C SER A 155 -26.07 -21.78 16.33
N LEU A 156 -25.87 -20.51 16.59
CA LEU A 156 -25.92 -19.41 15.64
C LEU A 156 -24.58 -18.68 15.65
N GLU A 157 -24.11 -18.27 14.49
CA GLU A 157 -22.93 -17.43 14.29
C GLU A 157 -23.37 -16.09 13.70
N VAL A 158 -22.95 -15.01 14.35
CA VAL A 158 -23.16 -13.64 13.91
C VAL A 158 -21.82 -12.93 13.74
N LEU A 159 -21.79 -11.89 12.91
CA LEU A 159 -20.60 -11.07 12.72
C LEU A 159 -20.31 -10.26 13.97
N PHE A 160 -19.03 -10.20 14.35
CA PHE A 160 -18.55 -9.23 15.33
C PHE A 160 -18.36 -7.88 14.62
N THR A 161 -19.20 -6.91 14.99
CA THR A 161 -19.10 -5.53 14.54
C THR A 161 -19.14 -4.60 15.75
N ASN A 162 -18.29 -3.58 15.72
CA ASN A 162 -18.17 -2.55 16.74
C ASN A 162 -17.85 -1.21 16.06
N ASP A 163 -18.48 -0.13 16.54
CA ASP A 163 -18.33 1.23 15.98
C ASP A 163 -16.91 1.81 16.10
N LEU A 164 -16.06 1.21 16.95
CA LEU A 164 -14.69 1.69 17.18
C LEU A 164 -13.65 0.88 16.39
N ASP A 165 -13.53 -0.42 16.70
CA ASP A 165 -12.36 -1.21 16.29
C ASP A 165 -12.64 -2.18 15.11
N PHE A 166 -13.92 -2.41 14.78
CA PHE A 166 -14.38 -3.42 13.82
C PHE A 166 -15.64 -2.96 13.07
N GLY A 167 -15.49 -2.00 12.16
CA GLY A 167 -16.62 -1.46 11.41
C GLY A 167 -17.30 -2.49 10.47
N PRO A 168 -18.61 -2.38 10.23
CA PRO A 168 -19.38 -3.30 9.36
C PRO A 168 -19.13 -3.09 7.85
N TYR A 169 -17.96 -2.63 7.44
CA TYR A 169 -17.67 -2.12 6.09
C TYR A 169 -17.96 -3.13 4.98
N MET A 170 -17.45 -4.36 5.10
CA MET A 170 -17.66 -5.41 4.10
C MET A 170 -19.09 -5.95 4.10
N SER A 171 -19.77 -5.93 5.25
CA SER A 171 -21.20 -6.25 5.35
C SER A 171 -22.02 -5.26 4.55
N ASP A 172 -21.79 -3.96 4.73
CA ASP A 172 -22.53 -2.92 4.04
C ASP A 172 -22.23 -2.91 2.55
N THR A 173 -20.97 -3.17 2.19
CA THR A 173 -20.55 -3.35 0.78
C THR A 173 -21.31 -4.50 0.11
N LEU A 174 -21.43 -5.65 0.79
CA LEU A 174 -22.18 -6.81 0.29
C LEU A 174 -23.68 -6.54 0.12
N ARG A 175 -24.27 -5.61 0.89
CA ARG A 175 -25.68 -5.21 0.73
C ARG A 175 -25.91 -4.34 -0.52
N ILE A 176 -24.88 -3.63 -0.98
CA ILE A 176 -24.92 -2.79 -2.20
C ILE A 176 -24.62 -3.63 -3.45
N ASP A 177 -23.89 -4.73 -3.29
CA ASP A 177 -23.50 -5.62 -4.38
C ASP A 177 -24.69 -6.38 -4.97
N ASN A 178 -24.98 -6.10 -6.23
CA ASN A 178 -26.05 -6.76 -6.97
C ASN A 178 -25.64 -8.13 -7.53
N SER A 179 -24.35 -8.49 -7.46
CA SER A 179 -23.85 -9.78 -7.93
C SER A 179 -23.97 -10.84 -6.83
N THR A 180 -24.30 -12.07 -7.24
CA THR A 180 -24.55 -13.19 -6.31
C THR A 180 -23.53 -14.31 -6.47
N ASP A 181 -22.97 -14.46 -7.67
CA ASP A 181 -22.10 -15.56 -8.05
C ASP A 181 -20.91 -15.06 -8.89
N ARG A 182 -19.94 -15.94 -9.12
CA ARG A 182 -18.74 -15.60 -9.88
C ARG A 182 -19.06 -15.10 -11.30
N LEU A 183 -20.04 -15.70 -11.97
CA LEU A 183 -20.36 -15.32 -13.35
C LEU A 183 -20.99 -13.92 -13.40
N SER A 184 -21.96 -13.60 -12.53
CA SER A 184 -22.55 -12.26 -12.49
C SER A 184 -21.51 -11.18 -12.15
N ALA A 185 -20.59 -11.47 -11.24
CA ALA A 185 -19.48 -10.58 -10.91
C ALA A 185 -18.55 -10.34 -12.12
N LEU A 186 -18.11 -11.40 -12.80
CA LEU A 186 -17.27 -11.31 -14.00
C LEU A 186 -17.98 -10.54 -15.13
N VAL A 187 -19.29 -10.75 -15.31
CA VAL A 187 -20.10 -10.03 -16.30
C VAL A 187 -20.14 -8.53 -15.99
N GLU A 188 -20.27 -8.14 -14.72
CA GLU A 188 -20.30 -6.72 -14.35
C GLU A 188 -18.93 -6.05 -14.53
N ILE A 189 -17.84 -6.74 -14.20
CA ILE A 189 -16.48 -6.29 -14.51
C ILE A 189 -16.30 -6.14 -16.03
N TYR A 190 -16.76 -7.11 -16.82
CA TYR A 190 -16.68 -7.07 -18.28
C TYR A 190 -17.41 -5.86 -18.86
N ARG A 191 -18.66 -5.63 -18.43
CA ARG A 191 -19.48 -4.47 -18.87
C ARG A 191 -18.83 -3.13 -18.54
N MET A 192 -18.15 -3.04 -17.40
CA MET A 192 -17.43 -1.83 -17.00
C MET A 192 -16.17 -1.60 -17.86
N MET A 193 -15.43 -2.67 -18.18
CA MET A 193 -14.22 -2.58 -19.00
C MET A 193 -14.54 -2.41 -20.50
N ARG A 194 -15.63 -3.00 -20.99
CA ARG A 194 -16.06 -2.98 -22.39
C ARG A 194 -17.56 -2.64 -22.49
N PRO A 195 -17.92 -1.36 -22.29
CA PRO A 195 -19.31 -0.95 -22.34
C PRO A 195 -19.86 -1.14 -23.77
N GLY A 196 -21.00 -1.83 -23.88
CA GLY A 196 -21.70 -2.05 -25.15
C GLY A 196 -21.36 -3.37 -25.87
N GLU A 197 -20.31 -4.08 -25.46
CA GLU A 197 -20.04 -5.43 -25.95
C GLU A 197 -20.88 -6.46 -25.17
N PRO A 198 -21.57 -7.40 -25.84
CA PRO A 198 -22.31 -8.45 -25.13
C PRO A 198 -21.34 -9.37 -24.37
N PRO A 199 -21.52 -9.57 -23.06
CA PRO A 199 -20.64 -10.43 -22.28
C PRO A 199 -20.93 -11.91 -22.57
N THR A 200 -19.90 -12.67 -22.94
CA THR A 200 -19.93 -14.14 -22.88
C THR A 200 -19.12 -14.62 -21.68
N ARG A 201 -19.41 -15.83 -21.19
CA ARG A 201 -18.71 -16.40 -20.03
C ARG A 201 -17.20 -16.46 -20.26
N GLU A 202 -16.80 -17.00 -21.41
CA GLU A 202 -15.41 -17.20 -21.77
C GLU A 202 -14.67 -15.87 -21.91
N ALA A 203 -15.31 -14.86 -22.52
CA ALA A 203 -14.72 -13.54 -22.68
C ALA A 203 -14.56 -12.81 -21.34
N ALA A 204 -15.52 -12.95 -20.43
CA ALA A 204 -15.46 -12.35 -19.10
C ALA A 204 -14.37 -12.99 -18.22
N GLU A 205 -14.30 -14.33 -18.21
CA GLU A 205 -13.25 -15.08 -17.51
C GLU A 205 -11.87 -14.71 -18.08
N GLN A 206 -11.68 -14.78 -19.40
CA GLN A 206 -10.40 -14.45 -20.04
C GLN A 206 -9.99 -13.00 -19.78
N LEU A 207 -10.94 -12.06 -19.83
CA LEU A 207 -10.64 -10.66 -19.56
C LEU A 207 -10.11 -10.50 -18.12
N PHE A 208 -10.81 -11.04 -17.13
CA PHE A 208 -10.43 -10.91 -15.72
C PHE A 208 -9.05 -11.53 -15.44
N GLU A 209 -8.80 -12.75 -15.93
CA GLU A 209 -7.49 -13.40 -15.83
C GLU A 209 -6.38 -12.55 -16.46
N SER A 210 -6.66 -11.97 -17.62
CA SER A 210 -5.70 -11.14 -18.35
C SER A 210 -5.36 -9.81 -17.67
N LEU A 211 -6.20 -9.32 -16.75
CA LEU A 211 -6.01 -8.03 -16.10
C LEU A 211 -4.94 -8.06 -15.02
N PHE A 212 -4.91 -9.10 -14.18
CA PHE A 212 -4.09 -9.14 -12.97
C PHE A 212 -3.19 -10.38 -12.85
N PHE A 213 -3.59 -11.49 -13.49
CA PHE A 213 -2.99 -12.81 -13.30
C PHE A 213 -2.14 -13.28 -14.50
N SER A 214 -2.11 -12.51 -15.59
CA SER A 214 -1.32 -12.82 -16.78
C SER A 214 0.05 -12.13 -16.76
N GLU A 215 1.13 -12.91 -16.74
CA GLU A 215 2.52 -12.41 -16.80
C GLU A 215 2.82 -11.61 -18.07
N GLU A 216 2.09 -11.87 -19.17
CA GLU A 216 2.26 -11.11 -20.40
C GLU A 216 1.78 -9.65 -20.25
N ARG A 217 0.75 -9.41 -19.43
CA ARG A 217 0.04 -8.13 -19.32
C ARG A 217 0.26 -7.41 -18.00
N TYR A 218 0.51 -8.14 -16.92
CA TYR A 218 0.70 -7.62 -15.59
C TYR A 218 2.09 -7.98 -15.06
N ASP A 219 2.76 -6.99 -14.48
CA ASP A 219 4.09 -7.15 -13.90
C ASP A 219 4.29 -6.07 -12.82
N LEU A 220 4.51 -6.49 -11.58
CA LEU A 220 4.91 -5.62 -10.48
C LEU A 220 6.37 -5.24 -10.56
N SER A 221 7.20 -5.97 -11.31
CA SER A 221 8.67 -6.00 -11.22
C SER A 221 9.16 -6.44 -9.83
N ALA A 222 10.46 -6.74 -9.73
CA ALA A 222 11.10 -7.07 -8.45
C ALA A 222 10.90 -5.96 -7.39
N VAL A 223 10.94 -4.69 -7.82
CA VAL A 223 10.80 -3.55 -6.91
C VAL A 223 9.37 -3.40 -6.42
N GLY A 224 8.38 -3.55 -7.31
CA GLY A 224 6.97 -3.45 -6.93
C GLY A 224 6.58 -4.58 -5.98
N ARG A 225 7.04 -5.81 -6.23
CA ARG A 225 6.78 -6.94 -5.33
C ARG A 225 7.44 -6.76 -3.96
N MET A 226 8.70 -6.32 -3.93
CA MET A 226 9.41 -6.02 -2.68
C MET A 226 8.67 -4.95 -1.85
N LYS A 227 8.26 -3.84 -2.49
CA LYS A 227 7.50 -2.78 -1.81
C LYS A 227 6.11 -3.23 -1.37
N PHE A 228 5.43 -4.01 -2.20
CA PHE A 228 4.11 -4.55 -1.90
C PHE A 228 4.16 -5.44 -0.65
N ASN A 229 5.09 -6.39 -0.62
CA ASN A 229 5.26 -7.29 0.52
C ASN A 229 5.66 -6.52 1.78
N SER A 230 6.62 -5.60 1.69
CA SER A 230 7.06 -4.76 2.83
C SER A 230 5.93 -3.88 3.38
N SER A 231 5.10 -3.29 2.51
CA SER A 231 3.94 -2.47 2.91
C SER A 231 2.86 -3.29 3.64
N LEU A 232 2.69 -4.55 3.26
CA LEU A 232 1.81 -5.51 3.96
C LEU A 232 2.46 -6.15 5.20
N GLY A 233 3.70 -5.80 5.55
CA GLY A 233 4.41 -6.37 6.69
C GLY A 233 4.88 -7.82 6.49
N ARG A 234 5.01 -8.29 5.25
CA ARG A 234 5.56 -9.61 4.93
C ARG A 234 7.09 -9.57 4.97
N GLU A 235 7.71 -10.63 5.48
CA GLU A 235 9.18 -10.77 5.54
C GLU A 235 9.82 -11.06 4.17
N GLU A 236 9.07 -11.71 3.27
CA GLU A 236 9.56 -12.07 1.94
C GLU A 236 9.69 -10.84 1.03
N THR A 237 10.89 -10.58 0.49
CA THR A 237 11.13 -9.44 -0.42
C THR A 237 10.94 -9.78 -1.90
N THR A 238 10.82 -11.06 -2.24
CA THR A 238 10.69 -11.56 -3.61
C THR A 238 9.38 -12.30 -3.82
N GLY A 239 8.93 -12.44 -5.06
CA GLY A 239 7.70 -13.14 -5.38
C GLY A 239 7.32 -12.99 -6.86
N PRO A 240 6.15 -13.51 -7.26
CA PRO A 240 5.67 -13.42 -8.64
C PRO A 240 5.41 -11.96 -9.05
N GLY A 241 5.54 -11.68 -10.35
CA GLY A 241 5.25 -10.38 -10.94
C GLY A 241 3.75 -10.09 -11.10
N THR A 242 2.91 -11.12 -11.13
CA THR A 242 1.44 -10.98 -11.11
C THR A 242 0.93 -10.84 -9.69
N LEU A 243 -0.32 -10.39 -9.55
CA LEU A 243 -1.02 -10.49 -8.26
C LEU A 243 -1.50 -11.93 -8.04
N ASP A 244 -1.63 -12.34 -6.79
CA ASP A 244 -2.40 -13.52 -6.40
C ASP A 244 -3.70 -13.11 -5.68
N HIS A 245 -4.49 -14.10 -5.25
CA HIS A 245 -5.76 -13.84 -4.55
C HIS A 245 -5.51 -13.25 -3.16
N ASP A 246 -4.50 -13.76 -2.45
CA ASP A 246 -4.18 -13.36 -1.08
C ASP A 246 -3.64 -11.93 -1.02
N ASP A 247 -2.87 -11.49 -2.02
CA ASP A 247 -2.42 -10.12 -2.24
C ASP A 247 -3.60 -9.15 -2.22
N ILE A 248 -4.67 -9.45 -2.97
CA ILE A 248 -5.85 -8.58 -3.06
C ILE A 248 -6.59 -8.54 -1.72
N ILE A 249 -6.76 -9.70 -1.08
CA ILE A 249 -7.44 -9.81 0.22
C ILE A 249 -6.68 -9.05 1.30
N GLU A 250 -5.36 -9.20 1.37
CA GLU A 250 -4.51 -8.51 2.35
C GLU A 250 -4.48 -6.99 2.13
N VAL A 251 -4.51 -6.52 0.88
CA VAL A 251 -4.67 -5.08 0.60
C VAL A 251 -6.00 -4.55 1.13
N MET A 252 -7.09 -5.29 0.92
CA MET A 252 -8.40 -4.91 1.45
C MET A 252 -8.41 -4.93 2.99
N ARG A 253 -7.79 -5.93 3.62
CA ARG A 253 -7.64 -6.01 5.09
C ARG A 253 -6.86 -4.83 5.63
N ARG A 254 -5.70 -4.54 5.05
CA ARG A 254 -4.85 -3.42 5.45
C ARG A 254 -5.58 -2.08 5.34
N LEU A 255 -6.37 -1.88 4.27
CA LEU A 255 -7.17 -0.68 4.09
C LEU A 255 -8.28 -0.57 5.14
N ILE A 256 -8.94 -1.68 5.48
CA ILE A 256 -9.94 -1.74 6.56
C ILE A 256 -9.28 -1.45 7.92
N ASP A 257 -8.09 -1.97 8.18
CA ASP A 257 -7.34 -1.71 9.41
C ASP A 257 -6.99 -0.22 9.56
N ILE A 258 -6.52 0.42 8.49
CA ILE A 258 -6.28 1.87 8.49
C ILE A 258 -7.57 2.63 8.80
N ARG A 259 -8.71 2.20 8.24
CA ARG A 259 -10.02 2.82 8.53
C ARG A 259 -10.45 2.64 9.98
N ASN A 260 -10.16 1.48 10.57
CA ASN A 260 -10.34 1.18 12.00
C ASN A 260 -9.33 1.92 12.92
N GLY A 261 -8.44 2.75 12.37
CA GLY A 261 -7.41 3.47 13.12
C GLY A 261 -6.18 2.64 13.49
N LYS A 262 -6.04 1.43 12.92
CA LYS A 262 -4.90 0.53 13.09
C LYS A 262 -3.92 0.73 11.94
N GLY A 263 -2.97 1.65 12.12
CA GLY A 263 -1.92 1.94 11.14
C GLY A 263 -1.95 3.40 10.70
N GLU A 264 -1.05 3.73 9.77
CA GLU A 264 -0.88 5.08 9.24
C GLU A 264 -1.08 5.08 7.73
N VAL A 265 -1.47 6.23 7.19
CA VAL A 265 -1.58 6.42 5.73
C VAL A 265 -0.20 6.71 5.18
N ASP A 266 0.14 6.05 4.07
CA ASP A 266 1.42 6.27 3.41
C ASP A 266 1.52 7.69 2.84
N ASP A 267 2.68 8.32 3.05
CA ASP A 267 3.04 9.58 2.40
C ASP A 267 3.63 9.31 1.01
N ILE A 268 2.96 9.84 -0.02
CA ILE A 268 3.38 9.71 -1.43
C ILE A 268 4.68 10.46 -1.73
N ASP A 269 5.01 11.50 -0.96
CA ASP A 269 6.15 12.38 -1.18
C ASP A 269 7.43 11.85 -0.51
N HIS A 270 7.28 10.92 0.42
CA HIS A 270 8.39 10.20 1.04
C HIS A 270 9.26 9.50 -0.02
N LEU A 271 10.58 9.73 -0.03
CA LEU A 271 11.50 9.14 -1.01
C LEU A 271 11.56 7.60 -0.99
N GLY A 272 11.07 6.97 0.08
CA GLY A 272 10.84 5.52 0.10
C GLY A 272 9.75 5.07 -0.88
N ASN A 273 8.85 5.95 -1.31
CA ASN A 273 7.75 5.69 -2.24
C ASN A 273 7.99 6.28 -3.63
N ARG A 274 9.06 7.07 -3.78
CA ARG A 274 9.49 7.64 -5.06
C ARG A 274 10.77 6.95 -5.55
N ARG A 275 10.74 6.47 -6.78
CA ARG A 275 11.82 5.70 -7.38
C ARG A 275 12.48 6.43 -8.54
N ILE A 276 13.80 6.39 -8.59
CA ILE A 276 14.60 6.90 -9.69
C ILE A 276 14.63 5.86 -10.81
N ARG A 277 14.35 6.31 -12.03
CA ARG A 277 14.56 5.53 -13.26
C ARG A 277 15.80 6.05 -13.96
N SER A 278 16.77 5.17 -14.17
CA SER A 278 17.97 5.49 -14.94
C SER A 278 17.72 5.33 -16.45
N VAL A 279 18.67 5.81 -17.26
CA VAL A 279 18.61 5.67 -18.72
C VAL A 279 18.51 4.20 -19.14
N GLY A 280 19.20 3.30 -18.45
CA GLY A 280 19.21 1.87 -18.76
C GLY A 280 17.82 1.24 -18.68
N GLU A 281 17.10 1.46 -17.57
CA GLU A 281 15.75 0.92 -17.38
C GLU A 281 14.74 1.54 -18.37
N MET A 282 14.83 2.85 -18.59
CA MET A 282 13.94 3.50 -19.56
C MET A 282 14.18 2.97 -20.98
N ALA A 283 15.44 2.78 -21.37
CA ALA A 283 15.79 2.21 -22.66
C ALA A 283 15.36 0.74 -22.78
N GLU A 284 15.53 -0.07 -21.73
CA GLU A 284 15.07 -1.46 -21.66
C GLU A 284 13.57 -1.56 -21.93
N ASN A 285 12.76 -0.70 -21.30
CA ASN A 285 11.32 -0.66 -21.52
C ASN A 285 10.95 -0.36 -22.97
N GLN A 286 11.59 0.63 -23.59
CA GLN A 286 11.32 0.99 -24.98
C GLN A 286 11.78 -0.11 -25.94
N PHE A 287 12.90 -0.77 -25.62
CA PHE A 287 13.37 -1.93 -26.36
C PHE A 287 12.39 -3.10 -26.26
N ARG A 288 11.85 -3.39 -25.06
CA ARG A 288 10.81 -4.40 -24.83
C ARG A 288 9.54 -4.10 -25.62
N VAL A 289 9.08 -2.85 -25.65
CA VAL A 289 7.94 -2.44 -26.49
C VAL A 289 8.21 -2.74 -27.97
N GLY A 290 9.44 -2.50 -28.44
CA GLY A 290 9.89 -2.90 -29.77
C GLY A 290 9.81 -4.41 -30.00
N LEU A 291 10.27 -5.22 -29.03
CA LEU A 291 10.23 -6.68 -29.07
C LEU A 291 8.81 -7.23 -29.11
N VAL A 292 7.88 -6.71 -28.30
CA VAL A 292 6.47 -7.15 -28.30
C VAL A 292 5.82 -6.95 -29.67
N ARG A 293 6.16 -5.85 -30.37
CA ARG A 293 5.68 -5.61 -31.75
C ARG A 293 6.25 -6.64 -32.74
N VAL A 294 7.54 -6.98 -32.60
CA VAL A 294 8.18 -8.01 -33.43
C VAL A 294 7.59 -9.38 -33.14
N GLU A 295 7.43 -9.74 -31.87
CA GLU A 295 6.84 -11.00 -31.43
C GLU A 295 5.46 -11.22 -32.06
N ARG A 296 4.59 -10.21 -32.03
CA ARG A 296 3.26 -10.29 -32.64
C ARG A 296 3.33 -10.58 -34.14
N ALA A 297 4.20 -9.89 -34.87
CA ALA A 297 4.39 -10.10 -36.30
C ALA A 297 4.99 -11.48 -36.62
N VAL A 298 5.89 -11.98 -35.77
CA VAL A 298 6.48 -13.31 -35.89
C VAL A 298 5.44 -14.39 -35.63
N LYS A 299 4.63 -14.28 -34.56
CA LYS A 299 3.54 -15.22 -34.24
C LYS A 299 2.55 -15.32 -35.41
N GLU A 300 2.16 -14.19 -36.01
CA GLU A 300 1.26 -14.15 -37.16
C GLU A 300 1.87 -14.83 -38.40
N ARG A 301 3.15 -14.57 -38.70
CA ARG A 301 3.84 -15.21 -39.83
C ARG A 301 4.03 -16.71 -39.65
N LEU A 302 4.37 -17.17 -38.44
CA LEU A 302 4.52 -18.59 -38.13
C LEU A 302 3.18 -19.35 -38.24
N SER A 303 2.05 -18.66 -38.04
CA SER A 303 0.73 -19.28 -38.18
C SER A 303 0.28 -19.46 -39.64
N LEU A 304 0.84 -18.68 -40.56
CA LEU A 304 0.40 -18.62 -41.98
C LEU A 304 1.43 -19.24 -42.95
N GLY A 305 2.68 -19.44 -42.52
CA GLY A 305 3.80 -19.80 -43.38
C GLY A 305 4.09 -21.30 -43.47
N ASP A 306 4.70 -21.71 -44.57
CA ASP A 306 5.30 -23.03 -44.73
C ASP A 306 6.65 -23.07 -44.01
N LEU A 307 6.74 -23.85 -42.93
CA LEU A 307 7.85 -23.80 -41.97
C LEU A 307 9.18 -24.29 -42.56
N ASP A 308 9.15 -25.09 -43.63
CA ASP A 308 10.35 -25.69 -44.22
C ASP A 308 11.19 -24.70 -45.05
N ALA A 309 10.58 -23.62 -45.53
CA ALA A 309 11.22 -22.64 -46.42
C ALA A 309 11.62 -21.32 -45.71
N VAL A 310 11.17 -21.09 -44.48
CA VAL A 310 11.33 -19.79 -43.80
C VAL A 310 12.56 -19.80 -42.90
N MET A 311 13.49 -18.87 -43.13
CA MET A 311 14.65 -18.69 -42.26
C MET A 311 14.35 -17.68 -41.14
N PRO A 312 14.98 -17.80 -39.95
CA PRO A 312 14.74 -16.87 -38.83
C PRO A 312 14.96 -15.38 -39.16
N GLN A 313 15.91 -15.08 -40.05
CA GLN A 313 16.16 -13.71 -40.51
C GLN A 313 14.99 -13.10 -41.28
N ASP A 314 14.16 -13.92 -41.93
CA ASP A 314 13.00 -13.47 -42.69
C ASP A 314 11.84 -13.10 -41.76
N LEU A 315 11.82 -13.66 -40.55
CA LEU A 315 10.81 -13.40 -39.52
C LEU A 315 11.09 -12.09 -38.75
N ILE A 316 12.37 -11.72 -38.58
CA ILE A 316 12.76 -10.61 -37.72
C ILE A 316 12.97 -9.33 -38.52
N ASN A 317 12.16 -8.31 -38.25
CA ASN A 317 12.34 -6.97 -38.79
C ASN A 317 12.92 -6.04 -37.71
N ALA A 318 14.05 -5.39 -38.00
CA ALA A 318 14.70 -4.45 -37.08
C ALA A 318 14.04 -3.05 -37.04
N LYS A 319 13.17 -2.70 -38.01
CA LYS A 319 12.53 -1.38 -38.08
C LYS A 319 11.67 -1.05 -36.86
N PRO A 320 10.78 -1.93 -36.35
CA PRO A 320 9.97 -1.62 -35.17
C PRO A 320 10.80 -1.35 -33.91
N ILE A 321 11.89 -2.10 -33.71
CA ILE A 321 12.78 -1.94 -32.56
C ILE A 321 13.55 -0.63 -32.67
N SER A 322 14.22 -0.41 -33.80
CA SER A 322 15.01 0.82 -34.03
C SER A 322 14.15 2.09 -34.02
N ALA A 323 12.90 2.01 -34.49
CA ALA A 323 11.96 3.13 -34.42
C ALA A 323 11.61 3.48 -32.97
N ALA A 324 11.27 2.49 -32.12
CA ALA A 324 10.95 2.72 -30.72
C ALA A 324 12.13 3.34 -29.94
N VAL A 325 13.35 2.84 -30.18
CA VAL A 325 14.56 3.38 -29.54
C VAL A 325 14.87 4.81 -30.04
N LYS A 326 14.77 5.06 -31.35
CA LYS A 326 14.98 6.40 -31.91
C LYS A 326 13.96 7.41 -31.42
N GLU A 327 12.69 7.01 -31.31
CA GLU A 327 11.62 7.86 -30.77
C GLU A 327 11.92 8.26 -29.32
N PHE A 328 12.39 7.32 -28.50
CA PHE A 328 12.80 7.60 -27.12
C PHE A 328 13.95 8.62 -27.03
N PHE A 329 15.06 8.40 -27.75
CA PHE A 329 16.20 9.32 -27.68
C PHE A 329 15.98 10.63 -28.44
N GLY A 330 15.10 10.66 -29.44
CA GLY A 330 14.87 11.84 -30.27
C GLY A 330 13.77 12.77 -29.75
N SER A 331 12.69 12.21 -29.19
CA SER A 331 11.46 12.96 -28.89
C SER A 331 11.06 12.96 -27.41
N SER A 332 11.74 12.19 -26.56
CA SER A 332 11.42 12.15 -25.13
C SER A 332 11.75 13.48 -24.44
N GLN A 333 10.87 13.91 -23.53
CA GLN A 333 11.09 15.10 -22.68
C GLN A 333 12.34 14.99 -21.80
N LEU A 334 12.78 13.76 -21.51
CA LEU A 334 13.98 13.49 -20.70
C LEU A 334 15.26 13.45 -21.53
N SER A 335 15.15 13.36 -22.87
CA SER A 335 16.29 13.44 -23.79
C SER A 335 16.48 14.90 -24.21
N GLN A 336 17.30 15.62 -23.47
CA GLN A 336 17.52 17.06 -23.65
C GLN A 336 18.92 17.34 -24.19
N PHE A 337 19.08 18.47 -24.88
CA PHE A 337 20.40 18.97 -25.22
C PHE A 337 21.17 19.26 -23.94
N MET A 338 22.39 18.74 -23.85
CA MET A 338 23.24 18.93 -22.69
C MET A 338 23.59 20.42 -22.54
N ASP A 339 23.38 20.99 -21.36
CA ASP A 339 23.96 22.27 -21.00
C ASP A 339 25.49 22.17 -20.95
N GLN A 340 26.16 22.97 -21.78
CA GLN A 340 27.60 22.96 -21.99
C GLN A 340 28.22 24.35 -21.79
N ASN A 341 27.54 25.22 -21.03
CA ASN A 341 28.06 26.56 -20.75
C ASN A 341 29.40 26.50 -19.98
N ASN A 342 29.52 25.58 -19.03
CA ASN A 342 30.74 25.31 -18.27
C ASN A 342 30.76 23.85 -17.74
N PRO A 343 31.89 23.35 -17.21
CA PRO A 343 31.98 21.99 -16.70
C PRO A 343 31.02 21.69 -15.53
N LEU A 344 30.72 22.68 -14.69
CA LEU A 344 29.78 22.51 -13.58
C LEU A 344 28.36 22.27 -14.13
N SER A 345 27.92 23.07 -15.11
CA SER A 345 26.62 22.89 -15.79
C SER A 345 26.48 21.51 -16.41
N GLU A 346 27.55 20.96 -17.00
CA GLU A 346 27.52 19.61 -17.57
C GLU A 346 27.34 18.54 -16.46
N VAL A 347 28.06 18.67 -15.36
CA VAL A 347 28.01 17.72 -14.24
C VAL A 347 26.66 17.79 -13.51
N THR A 348 26.16 18.98 -13.21
CA THR A 348 24.87 19.17 -12.53
C THR A 348 23.72 18.70 -13.41
N HIS A 349 23.77 18.96 -14.73
CA HIS A 349 22.74 18.50 -15.64
C HIS A 349 22.65 16.96 -15.72
N LYS A 350 23.79 16.25 -15.69
CA LYS A 350 23.80 14.78 -15.64
C LYS A 350 23.29 14.21 -14.31
N ARG A 351 23.41 14.97 -13.21
CA ARG A 351 22.95 14.60 -11.86
C ARG A 351 21.55 15.12 -11.51
N ARG A 352 20.82 15.62 -12.52
CA ARG A 352 19.48 16.17 -12.37
C ARG A 352 18.43 15.07 -12.34
N ILE A 353 17.46 15.24 -11.45
CA ILE A 353 16.30 14.36 -11.29
C ILE A 353 15.04 15.16 -11.65
N SER A 354 14.15 14.54 -12.42
CA SER A 354 12.91 15.15 -12.89
C SER A 354 11.72 14.30 -12.49
N ALA A 355 10.72 14.92 -11.83
CA ALA A 355 9.41 14.33 -11.60
C ALA A 355 8.50 14.38 -12.85
N LEU A 356 8.92 15.12 -13.88
CA LEU A 356 8.24 15.22 -15.18
C LEU A 356 8.67 14.08 -16.11
N GLY A 357 7.79 13.71 -17.04
CA GLY A 357 8.09 12.75 -18.11
C GLY A 357 7.11 11.56 -18.16
N PRO A 358 7.41 10.54 -18.98
CA PRO A 358 6.53 9.39 -19.15
C PRO A 358 6.38 8.60 -17.83
N GLY A 359 5.14 8.51 -17.33
CA GLY A 359 4.82 7.86 -16.05
C GLY A 359 5.07 8.73 -14.82
N GLY A 360 5.52 9.97 -15.00
CA GLY A 360 5.64 10.98 -13.95
C GLY A 360 4.47 11.94 -13.90
N LEU A 361 4.68 13.09 -13.25
CA LEU A 361 3.70 14.15 -13.12
C LEU A 361 3.74 15.10 -14.32
N THR A 362 2.62 15.77 -14.57
CA THR A 362 2.57 16.94 -15.46
C THR A 362 2.58 18.21 -14.62
N ARG A 363 3.10 19.30 -15.18
CA ARG A 363 3.19 20.60 -14.48
C ARG A 363 1.85 21.08 -13.91
N GLU A 364 0.77 20.86 -14.65
CA GLU A 364 -0.60 21.26 -14.28
C GLU A 364 -1.22 20.39 -13.19
N ARG A 365 -0.76 19.14 -13.06
CA ARG A 365 -1.25 18.20 -12.04
C ARG A 365 -0.41 18.20 -10.77
N ALA A 366 0.78 18.79 -10.81
CA ALA A 366 1.65 18.88 -9.66
C ALA A 366 1.17 19.98 -8.71
N GLY A 367 0.56 19.55 -7.60
CA GLY A 367 0.16 20.41 -6.50
C GLY A 367 1.34 20.99 -5.72
N PHE A 368 1.03 21.67 -4.62
CA PHE A 368 2.03 22.26 -3.73
C PHE A 368 2.86 21.19 -3.00
N GLU A 369 2.21 20.15 -2.47
CA GLU A 369 2.81 19.09 -1.65
C GLU A 369 4.03 18.44 -2.34
N VAL A 370 3.86 17.99 -3.59
CA VAL A 370 4.92 17.35 -4.38
C VAL A 370 6.14 18.25 -4.61
N ARG A 371 5.94 19.57 -4.64
CA ARG A 371 6.99 20.57 -4.90
C ARG A 371 7.74 20.99 -3.64
N ASP A 372 7.19 20.70 -2.48
CA ASP A 372 7.77 21.10 -1.21
C ASP A 372 8.99 20.24 -0.86
N VAL A 373 9.80 20.73 0.08
CA VAL A 373 10.97 20.00 0.56
C VAL A 373 10.52 19.02 1.63
N HIS A 374 10.62 17.73 1.34
CA HIS A 374 10.31 16.67 2.28
C HIS A 374 11.53 16.30 3.14
N ALA A 375 11.33 15.91 4.41
CA ALA A 375 12.41 15.57 5.34
C ALA A 375 13.37 14.48 4.82
N THR A 376 12.84 13.49 4.09
CA THR A 376 13.66 12.42 3.49
C THR A 376 14.57 12.87 2.36
N HIS A 377 14.43 14.10 1.86
CA HIS A 377 15.39 14.68 0.91
C HIS A 377 16.78 14.82 1.54
N TYR A 378 16.88 14.85 2.86
CA TYR A 378 18.14 14.97 3.58
C TYR A 378 19.20 13.99 3.08
N GLY A 379 20.34 14.52 2.65
CA GLY A 379 21.46 13.72 2.13
C GLY A 379 21.23 13.06 0.77
N ARG A 380 20.05 13.22 0.16
CA ARG A 380 19.61 12.53 -1.08
C ARG A 380 19.34 13.50 -2.22
N LEU A 381 18.48 14.48 -1.99
CA LEU A 381 18.14 15.54 -2.92
C LEU A 381 18.53 16.88 -2.32
N CYS A 382 19.18 17.73 -3.11
CA CYS A 382 19.56 19.05 -2.67
C CYS A 382 18.30 19.92 -2.48
N PRO A 383 18.08 20.50 -1.29
CA PRO A 383 16.93 21.37 -1.04
C PRO A 383 17.08 22.77 -1.68
N ILE A 384 18.27 23.12 -2.17
CA ILE A 384 18.61 24.46 -2.67
C ILE A 384 18.60 24.50 -4.20
N GLU A 385 19.20 23.50 -4.87
CA GLU A 385 19.39 23.51 -6.32
C GLU A 385 18.15 22.98 -7.05
N THR A 386 17.25 23.89 -7.38
CA THR A 386 16.07 23.68 -8.25
C THR A 386 15.89 24.90 -9.15
N PRO A 387 15.40 24.75 -10.39
CA PRO A 387 15.08 25.88 -11.24
C PRO A 387 13.94 26.72 -10.66
N GLU A 388 14.06 28.03 -10.80
CA GLU A 388 12.99 28.97 -10.46
C GLU A 388 11.80 28.89 -11.42
N GLY A 389 10.65 29.39 -10.98
CA GLY A 389 9.45 29.51 -11.81
C GLY A 389 8.64 28.20 -11.90
N PRO A 390 8.03 27.88 -13.06
CA PRO A 390 7.01 26.82 -13.14
C PRO A 390 7.49 25.41 -12.77
N ASN A 391 8.79 25.16 -12.78
CA ASN A 391 9.40 23.85 -12.52
C ASN A 391 9.97 23.70 -11.10
N ILE A 392 9.80 24.70 -10.22
CA ILE A 392 10.29 24.63 -8.85
C ILE A 392 9.79 23.37 -8.13
N GLY A 393 10.70 22.63 -7.50
CA GLY A 393 10.45 21.38 -6.77
C GLY A 393 10.22 20.15 -7.67
N LEU A 394 9.97 20.33 -8.97
CA LEU A 394 9.77 19.23 -9.92
C LEU A 394 11.07 18.75 -10.56
N ILE A 395 12.11 19.59 -10.49
CA ILE A 395 13.45 19.28 -10.95
C ILE A 395 14.37 19.55 -9.77
N ASN A 396 15.07 18.52 -9.31
CA ASN A 396 15.99 18.60 -8.18
C ASN A 396 17.36 18.07 -8.60
N SER A 397 18.39 18.46 -7.86
CA SER A 397 19.75 17.96 -8.05
C SER A 397 20.08 16.89 -7.01
N LEU A 398 20.78 15.83 -7.43
CA LEU A 398 21.28 14.80 -6.53
C LEU A 398 22.32 15.39 -5.56
N SER A 399 22.20 15.12 -4.26
CA SER A 399 23.19 15.55 -3.27
C SER A 399 24.58 14.94 -3.50
N VAL A 400 25.62 15.46 -2.84
CA VAL A 400 27.03 15.09 -3.11
C VAL A 400 27.27 13.58 -3.01
N PHE A 401 26.89 12.95 -1.90
CA PHE A 401 27.15 11.53 -1.63
C PHE A 401 25.99 10.60 -1.91
N ALA A 402 24.85 11.14 -2.33
CA ALA A 402 23.67 10.36 -2.62
C ALA A 402 23.94 9.39 -3.79
N GLN A 403 23.43 8.18 -3.65
CA GLN A 403 23.49 7.17 -4.70
C GLN A 403 22.15 6.46 -4.86
N CYS A 404 22.04 5.70 -5.93
CA CYS A 404 20.85 4.91 -6.23
C CYS A 404 21.14 3.45 -5.90
N ASN A 405 20.34 2.85 -5.03
CA ASN A 405 20.47 1.44 -4.70
C ASN A 405 20.05 0.55 -5.88
N PRO A 406 20.29 -0.79 -5.83
CA PRO A 406 19.93 -1.71 -6.90
C PRO A 406 18.42 -1.70 -7.26
N TYR A 407 17.57 -1.29 -6.32
CA TYR A 407 16.12 -1.19 -6.52
C TYR A 407 15.67 0.15 -7.07
N GLY A 408 16.54 1.14 -7.27
CA GLY A 408 16.16 2.45 -7.79
C GLY A 408 15.83 3.51 -6.72
N PHE A 409 16.00 3.22 -5.43
CA PHE A 409 15.77 4.18 -4.35
C PHE A 409 17.03 4.96 -4.01
N LEU A 410 16.85 6.21 -3.58
CA LEU A 410 17.97 7.03 -3.14
C LEU A 410 18.41 6.64 -1.73
N GLU A 411 19.71 6.46 -1.57
CA GLU A 411 20.37 6.18 -0.31
C GLU A 411 21.53 7.16 -0.10
N THR A 412 21.87 7.36 1.17
CA THR A 412 22.91 8.29 1.59
C THR A 412 23.78 7.62 2.65
N PRO A 413 25.09 7.88 2.69
CA PRO A 413 26.00 7.19 3.59
C PRO A 413 25.95 7.76 5.00
N TYR A 414 26.08 6.88 5.98
CA TYR A 414 26.16 7.19 7.41
C TYR A 414 27.27 6.41 8.08
N ARG A 415 27.94 7.03 9.05
CA ARG A 415 28.91 6.37 9.93
C ARG A 415 28.19 5.62 11.03
N LYS A 416 28.56 4.37 11.26
CA LYS A 416 27.95 3.55 12.31
C LYS A 416 28.44 3.95 13.70
N VAL A 417 27.54 3.99 14.67
CA VAL A 417 27.86 4.21 16.09
C VAL A 417 27.67 2.89 16.83
N VAL A 418 28.73 2.42 17.49
CA VAL A 418 28.74 1.17 18.27
C VAL A 418 29.21 1.51 19.69
N ASP A 419 28.41 1.14 20.69
CA ASP A 419 28.70 1.37 22.11
C ASP A 419 29.09 2.83 22.43
N GLY A 420 28.38 3.79 21.82
CA GLY A 420 28.59 5.24 22.01
C GLY A 420 29.83 5.81 21.30
N LYS A 421 30.51 5.02 20.45
CA LYS A 421 31.67 5.44 19.66
C LYS A 421 31.34 5.47 18.17
N VAL A 422 31.70 6.57 17.52
CA VAL A 422 31.55 6.75 16.07
C VAL A 422 32.67 5.99 15.36
N THR A 423 32.29 5.02 14.54
CA THR A 423 33.23 4.17 13.78
C THR A 423 33.53 4.78 12.41
N GLU A 424 34.54 4.25 11.71
CA GLU A 424 34.83 4.61 10.30
C GLU A 424 34.01 3.75 9.31
N ASP A 425 33.22 2.80 9.80
CA ASP A 425 32.38 1.94 8.96
C ASP A 425 31.19 2.74 8.43
N ILE A 426 30.99 2.68 7.10
CA ILE A 426 29.96 3.43 6.39
C ILE A 426 28.89 2.48 5.87
N ASP A 427 27.65 2.71 6.29
CA ASP A 427 26.47 2.05 5.74
C ASP A 427 25.66 3.06 4.91
N TYR A 428 25.22 2.64 3.72
CA TYR A 428 24.25 3.42 2.94
C TYR A 428 22.84 3.05 3.36
N LEU A 429 22.06 4.04 3.78
CA LEU A 429 20.69 3.81 4.22
C LEU A 429 19.71 4.44 3.22
N SER A 430 18.70 3.68 2.81
CA SER A 430 17.55 4.19 2.08
C SER A 430 16.65 5.03 2.98
N ALA A 431 15.75 5.81 2.38
CA ALA A 431 14.77 6.60 3.15
C ALA A 431 13.84 5.74 4.02
N ILE A 432 13.67 4.45 3.68
CA ILE A 432 12.82 3.51 4.43
C ILE A 432 13.55 3.05 5.71
N GLU A 433 14.84 2.73 5.59
CA GLU A 433 15.66 2.27 6.70
C GLU A 433 16.01 3.41 7.66
N GLU A 434 16.29 4.60 7.12
CA GLU A 434 16.68 5.79 7.91
C GLU A 434 15.68 6.09 9.04
N GLY A 435 14.37 5.96 8.78
CA GLY A 435 13.33 6.29 9.77
C GLY A 435 13.38 5.43 11.05
N GLN A 436 14.06 4.29 11.04
CA GLN A 436 14.17 3.39 12.20
C GLN A 436 15.28 3.80 13.17
N TYR A 437 16.27 4.53 12.70
CA TYR A 437 17.47 4.86 13.46
C TYR A 437 17.47 6.31 13.96
N VAL A 438 18.22 6.55 15.04
CA VAL A 438 18.55 7.89 15.53
C VAL A 438 19.89 8.30 14.94
N ILE A 439 19.88 9.37 14.13
CA ILE A 439 21.05 9.81 13.37
C ILE A 439 21.54 11.17 13.88
N ALA A 440 22.78 11.22 14.36
CA ALA A 440 23.44 12.44 14.82
C ALA A 440 23.94 13.30 13.66
N GLN A 441 23.99 14.61 13.90
CA GLN A 441 24.50 15.59 12.94
C GLN A 441 26.02 15.48 12.74
N ALA A 442 26.50 15.84 11.54
CA ALA A 442 27.93 15.79 11.19
C ALA A 442 28.83 16.69 12.06
N ASN A 443 28.26 17.73 12.67
CA ASN A 443 28.97 18.72 13.48
C ASN A 443 28.93 18.41 14.99
N ALA A 444 28.40 17.24 15.40
CA ALA A 444 28.42 16.81 16.80
C ALA A 444 29.86 16.71 17.32
N ALA A 445 30.12 17.24 18.52
CA ALA A 445 31.46 17.24 19.11
C ALA A 445 31.86 15.82 19.55
N LEU A 446 33.04 15.37 19.12
CA LEU A 446 33.62 14.07 19.45
C LEU A 446 34.90 14.23 20.26
N ASN A 447 35.14 13.29 21.17
CA ASN A 447 36.40 13.12 21.87
C ASN A 447 37.44 12.44 20.96
N GLU A 448 38.72 12.47 21.35
CA GLU A 448 39.81 11.82 20.59
C GLU A 448 39.63 10.31 20.41
N ASP A 449 38.86 9.65 21.28
CA ASP A 449 38.56 8.23 21.21
C ASP A 449 37.32 7.88 20.34
N GLY A 450 36.73 8.89 19.69
CA GLY A 450 35.55 8.76 18.84
C GLY A 450 34.21 8.74 19.60
N SER A 451 34.20 8.91 20.92
CA SER A 451 32.96 9.03 21.69
C SER A 451 32.37 10.44 21.61
N PHE A 452 31.06 10.57 21.82
CA PHE A 452 30.41 11.88 21.91
C PHE A 452 30.89 12.66 23.13
N ALA A 453 31.21 13.95 22.97
CA ALA A 453 31.63 14.81 24.06
C ALA A 453 30.48 15.13 25.02
N ASP A 454 29.30 15.43 24.47
CA ASP A 454 28.09 15.80 25.22
C ASP A 454 27.27 14.57 25.65
N GLU A 455 26.44 14.73 26.70
CA GLU A 455 25.49 13.69 27.14
C GLU A 455 24.25 13.60 26.25
N LEU A 456 23.79 14.75 25.76
CA LEU A 456 22.64 14.89 24.89
C LEU A 456 23.10 15.38 23.53
N ILE A 457 22.85 14.57 22.50
CA ILE A 457 23.26 14.82 21.13
C ILE A 457 22.06 15.26 20.31
N THR A 458 22.23 16.34 19.54
CA THR A 458 21.26 16.75 18.53
C THR A 458 21.24 15.71 17.43
N ALA A 459 20.13 14.99 17.34
CA ALA A 459 19.92 13.92 16.39
C ALA A 459 18.51 13.99 15.81
N ARG A 460 18.30 13.28 14.70
CA ARG A 460 17.01 13.16 14.03
C ARG A 460 16.51 11.72 14.05
N GLN A 461 15.20 11.56 14.19
CA GLN A 461 14.51 10.28 14.09
C GLN A 461 13.12 10.52 13.48
N LYS A 462 12.73 9.72 12.48
CA LYS A 462 11.42 9.84 11.80
C LYS A 462 11.07 11.27 11.31
N GLY A 463 12.08 12.01 10.85
CA GLY A 463 11.89 13.38 10.33
C GLY A 463 11.86 14.48 11.38
N GLU A 464 11.78 14.15 12.68
CA GLU A 464 11.85 15.12 13.77
C GLU A 464 13.28 15.24 14.30
N SER A 465 13.67 16.46 14.67
CA SER A 465 14.97 16.75 15.29
C SER A 465 14.79 17.02 16.78
N GLY A 466 15.64 16.42 17.60
CA GLY A 466 15.58 16.54 19.05
C GLY A 466 16.92 16.25 19.72
N LEU A 467 16.90 16.29 21.05
CA LEU A 467 18.04 15.88 21.88
C LEU A 467 17.86 14.43 22.30
N HIS A 468 18.84 13.59 21.98
CA HIS A 468 18.85 12.18 22.32
C HIS A 468 20.05 11.87 23.24
N PRO A 469 19.90 10.96 24.22
CA PRO A 469 21.06 10.44 24.97
C PRO A 469 22.09 9.84 24.01
N ARG A 470 23.39 10.04 24.29
CA ARG A 470 24.49 9.53 23.45
C ARG A 470 24.39 8.02 23.15
N ASP A 471 23.87 7.23 24.10
CA ASP A 471 23.73 5.77 23.98
C ASP A 471 22.61 5.35 23.03
N HIS A 472 21.68 6.25 22.71
CA HIS A 472 20.58 5.99 21.79
C HIS A 472 20.92 6.31 20.33
N VAL A 473 22.07 6.93 20.05
CA VAL A 473 22.49 7.28 18.69
C VAL A 473 23.07 6.04 18.02
N GLN A 474 22.54 5.63 16.86
CA GLN A 474 23.04 4.47 16.10
C GLN A 474 23.88 4.86 14.88
N TYR A 475 23.67 6.05 14.33
CA TYR A 475 24.37 6.53 13.14
C TYR A 475 24.73 8.01 13.26
N MET A 476 25.71 8.46 12.47
CA MET A 476 26.11 9.85 12.34
C MET A 476 26.33 10.18 10.86
N ASP A 477 25.98 11.40 10.47
CA ASP A 477 26.29 11.95 9.15
C ASP A 477 27.79 11.84 8.81
N VAL A 478 28.12 11.55 7.54
CA VAL A 478 29.52 11.40 7.11
C VAL A 478 30.20 12.75 6.94
N ALA A 479 29.48 13.75 6.43
CA ALA A 479 30.02 15.08 6.18
C ALA A 479 28.93 16.16 6.22
N THR A 480 29.30 17.40 6.55
CA THR A 480 28.36 18.54 6.60
C THR A 480 27.80 18.90 5.22
N ASN A 481 28.58 18.75 4.16
CA ASN A 481 28.17 19.03 2.78
C ASN A 481 27.33 17.90 2.15
N GLN A 482 27.02 16.82 2.87
CA GLN A 482 26.24 15.72 2.32
C GLN A 482 24.80 16.11 1.95
N VAL A 483 24.26 17.15 2.59
CA VAL A 483 22.88 17.62 2.41
C VAL A 483 22.69 18.33 1.06
N VAL A 484 23.73 18.99 0.57
CA VAL A 484 23.67 19.85 -0.62
C VAL A 484 24.14 19.13 -1.88
N SER A 485 23.91 19.74 -3.04
CA SER A 485 24.41 19.27 -4.33
C SER A 485 25.83 19.72 -4.60
N VAL A 486 26.40 19.24 -5.72
CA VAL A 486 27.73 19.65 -6.19
C VAL A 486 27.80 21.17 -6.41
N ALA A 487 26.81 21.80 -7.04
CA ALA A 487 26.84 23.25 -7.27
C ALA A 487 26.77 24.05 -5.96
N ALA A 488 25.78 23.75 -5.11
CA ALA A 488 25.61 24.44 -3.84
C ALA A 488 26.80 24.24 -2.90
N SER A 489 27.49 23.10 -2.97
CA SER A 489 28.70 22.83 -2.17
C SER A 489 29.90 23.71 -2.53
N LEU A 490 29.88 24.38 -3.69
CA LEU A 490 30.95 25.28 -4.12
C LEU A 490 30.74 26.73 -3.67
N ILE A 491 29.58 27.05 -3.08
CA ILE A 491 29.28 28.38 -2.55
C ILE A 491 30.00 28.53 -1.20
N PRO A 492 31.00 29.42 -1.08
CA PRO A 492 31.65 29.67 0.20
C PRO A 492 30.70 30.42 1.14
N PHE A 493 30.76 30.12 2.44
CA PHE A 493 29.91 30.75 3.47
C PHE A 493 28.41 30.58 3.21
N LEU A 494 28.00 29.44 2.63
CA LEU A 494 26.60 29.10 2.37
C LEU A 494 25.74 29.23 3.64
N GLU A 495 26.29 28.94 4.81
CA GLU A 495 25.66 29.07 6.12
C GLU A 495 25.28 30.52 6.51
N HIS A 496 25.78 31.52 5.78
CA HIS A 496 25.49 32.95 5.99
C HIS A 496 24.55 33.54 4.93
N ASP A 497 24.21 32.76 3.90
CA ASP A 497 23.33 33.19 2.83
C ASP A 497 21.88 32.73 3.06
N ASP A 498 20.92 33.57 2.67
CA ASP A 498 19.51 33.16 2.63
C ASP A 498 19.29 32.06 1.58
N ALA A 499 18.43 31.10 1.89
CA ALA A 499 18.19 29.94 1.02
C ALA A 499 17.75 30.33 -0.40
N ASN A 500 16.97 31.42 -0.56
CA ASN A 500 16.57 31.87 -1.90
C ASN A 500 17.76 32.44 -2.68
N ARG A 501 18.69 33.12 -2.00
CA ARG A 501 19.91 33.65 -2.63
C ARG A 501 20.89 32.54 -2.97
N ALA A 502 21.00 31.53 -2.12
CA ALA A 502 21.75 30.33 -2.42
C ALA A 502 21.19 29.58 -3.65
N LEU A 503 19.86 29.49 -3.77
CA LEU A 503 19.19 28.90 -4.94
C LEU A 503 19.52 29.69 -6.21
N MET A 504 19.39 31.01 -6.18
CA MET A 504 19.78 31.87 -7.31
C MET A 504 21.27 31.67 -7.64
N GLY A 505 22.14 31.65 -6.63
CA GLY A 505 23.58 31.50 -6.78
C GLY A 505 24.00 30.15 -7.37
N ALA A 506 23.29 29.07 -7.06
CA ALA A 506 23.56 27.75 -7.64
C ALA A 506 23.08 27.62 -9.10
N ASN A 507 22.08 28.41 -9.50
CA ASN A 507 21.51 28.38 -10.85
C ASN A 507 22.21 29.35 -11.84
N MET A 508 22.87 30.41 -11.33
CA MET A 508 23.67 31.36 -12.12
C MET A 508 25.04 30.79 -12.47
#